data_AF-A0A6P4ET86-F1
#
_entry.id   AF-A0A6P4ET86-F1
#
_cell.length_a   1.000
_cell.length_b   1.000
_cell.length_c   1.000
_cell.angle_alpha   90.00
_cell.angle_beta   90.00
_cell.angle_gamma   90.00
#
_symmetry.space_group_name_H-M   'P 1'
#
loop_
_entity.id
_entity.type
_entity.pdbx_description
1 polymer ?
#
loop_
_entity_poly.entity_id
_entity_poly.type
_entity_poly.pdbx_seq_one_letter_code
_entity_poly.pdbx_strand_id
1 'polypeptide(L)'
;MKYTIIALAVCLFCVNALVVPYPSENSSPELVDLTDGDVAVEDFSFLNATYKAIKIALRSLKGFNCILKWVVGIQDSAKLFNSNVLLCGVTASKDVTNLINANAQIISTCNDIINLKSNVCVLADDEQAKITNSCFVKTLRKVWSLKKQVDKAISLAKKIPQTGPNAAVCVTDAVNTLTTYYTAFPQNMVSCSQLTS
;
A
#
# COMPACT_ATOMS: atom_id res chain seq x y z
N MET A 1 44.80 11.57 22.79
CA MET A 1 44.05 12.26 21.73
C MET A 1 42.61 11.75 21.78
N LYS A 2 41.66 12.67 21.92
CA LYS A 2 40.23 12.39 22.07
C LYS A 2 39.61 12.35 20.67
N TYR A 3 38.84 11.32 20.36
CA TYR A 3 37.91 11.35 19.24
C TYR A 3 36.48 11.35 19.78
N THR A 4 35.72 12.27 19.22
CA THR A 4 34.39 12.72 19.59
C THR A 4 33.43 12.35 18.45
N ILE A 5 32.19 11.97 18.81
CA ILE A 5 30.93 12.04 18.02
C ILE A 5 30.84 10.88 16.98
N ILE A 6 29.73 10.15 16.81
CA ILE A 6 28.37 10.58 16.43
C ILE A 6 27.31 9.62 16.98
N ALA A 7 26.26 10.21 17.53
CA ALA A 7 25.01 9.58 17.96
C ALA A 7 24.21 9.04 16.76
N LEU A 8 23.72 7.81 16.86
CA LEU A 8 22.65 7.29 16.01
C LEU A 8 21.47 6.94 16.92
N ALA A 9 20.66 7.96 17.19
CA ALA A 9 19.37 7.83 17.84
C ALA A 9 18.45 7.05 16.91
N VAL A 10 18.24 5.78 17.22
CA VAL A 10 17.18 4.96 16.64
C VAL A 10 15.87 5.50 17.18
N CYS A 11 15.14 6.27 16.36
CA CYS A 11 13.77 6.65 16.64
C CYS A 11 12.87 5.39 16.60
N LEU A 12 12.77 4.71 17.74
CA LEU A 12 11.67 3.82 18.04
C LEU A 12 10.41 4.69 18.21
N PHE A 13 9.52 4.65 17.22
CA PHE A 13 8.16 5.14 17.39
C PHE A 13 7.43 4.21 18.38
N CYS A 14 7.53 4.52 19.67
CA CYS A 14 6.63 3.98 20.68
C CYS A 14 5.25 4.63 20.49
N VAL A 15 4.37 3.99 19.74
CA VAL A 15 2.96 4.37 19.67
C VAL A 15 2.27 3.84 20.92
N ASN A 16 2.11 4.69 21.93
CA ASN A 16 1.16 4.45 23.01
C ASN A 16 -0.25 4.66 22.45
N ALA A 17 -0.95 3.57 22.12
CA ALA A 17 -2.36 3.62 21.74
C ALA A 17 -3.22 3.81 23.00
N LEU A 18 -3.55 5.06 23.33
CA LEU A 18 -4.66 5.35 24.24
C LEU A 18 -5.97 5.17 23.43
N VAL A 19 -6.70 4.09 23.71
CA VAL A 19 -8.02 3.83 23.13
C VAL A 19 -9.01 4.79 23.80
N VAL A 20 -9.36 5.88 23.11
CA VAL A 20 -10.46 6.76 23.51
C VAL A 20 -11.76 6.22 22.89
N PRO A 21 -12.86 6.04 23.65
CA PRO A 21 -14.16 5.68 23.09
C PRO A 21 -14.70 6.81 22.21
N TYR A 22 -15.06 6.50 20.96
CA TYR A 22 -15.65 7.44 20.02
C TYR A 22 -17.16 7.56 20.27
N PRO A 23 -17.74 8.77 20.44
CA PRO A 23 -19.18 8.94 20.54
C PRO A 23 -19.82 8.90 19.14
N SER A 24 -20.85 8.08 18.99
CA SER A 24 -21.67 7.97 17.78
C SER A 24 -22.69 9.09 17.70
N GLU A 25 -22.59 9.97 16.71
CA GLU A 25 -23.66 10.91 16.32
C GLU A 25 -23.80 10.92 14.78
N ASN A 26 -24.90 10.30 14.37
CA ASN A 26 -25.76 10.40 13.17
C ASN A 26 -25.41 11.21 11.89
N SER A 27 -25.62 10.50 10.76
CA SER A 27 -26.43 10.86 9.56
C SER A 27 -25.89 11.76 8.44
N SER A 28 -25.67 11.16 7.26
CA SER A 28 -26.51 11.30 6.03
C SER A 28 -25.71 10.88 4.76
N PRO A 29 -26.34 10.53 3.61
CA PRO A 29 -27.10 9.32 3.34
C PRO A 29 -26.42 8.42 2.28
N GLU A 30 -27.05 7.27 2.06
CA GLU A 30 -26.76 6.16 1.14
C GLU A 30 -26.06 6.49 -0.19
N LEU A 31 -25.00 5.74 -0.49
CA LEU A 31 -24.55 5.50 -1.87
C LEU A 31 -24.99 4.08 -2.25
N VAL A 32 -26.28 3.93 -2.58
CA VAL A 32 -26.77 2.79 -3.35
C VAL A 32 -26.55 3.13 -4.82
N ASP A 33 -25.51 2.54 -5.42
CA ASP A 33 -25.52 1.97 -6.77
C ASP A 33 -24.09 1.53 -7.11
N LEU A 34 -23.83 0.22 -6.95
CA LEU A 34 -22.62 -0.45 -7.43
C LEU A 34 -23.02 -1.69 -8.23
N THR A 35 -24.09 -1.60 -9.01
CA THR A 35 -24.46 -2.64 -9.96
C THR A 35 -24.31 -2.12 -11.38
N ASP A 36 -23.07 -2.04 -11.86
CA ASP A 36 -22.78 -2.44 -13.23
C ASP A 36 -21.27 -2.69 -13.46
N GLY A 37 -20.96 -3.81 -14.12
CA GLY A 37 -19.61 -4.15 -14.57
C GLY A 37 -18.84 -5.15 -13.70
N ASP A 38 -19.27 -6.41 -13.72
CA ASP A 38 -18.43 -7.62 -13.63
C ASP A 38 -17.29 -7.60 -12.60
N VAL A 39 -17.62 -7.35 -11.33
CA VAL A 39 -16.70 -7.58 -10.21
C VAL A 39 -17.07 -8.92 -9.59
N ALA A 40 -16.26 -9.95 -9.90
CA ALA A 40 -16.39 -11.29 -9.34
C ALA A 40 -16.80 -11.25 -7.85
N VAL A 41 -17.92 -11.90 -7.58
CA VAL A 41 -18.60 -12.00 -6.28
C VAL A 41 -17.77 -12.91 -5.37
N GLU A 42 -16.60 -12.47 -4.92
CA GLU A 42 -15.89 -13.12 -3.81
C GLU A 42 -15.30 -12.06 -2.87
N ASP A 43 -15.83 -12.09 -1.66
CA ASP A 43 -15.67 -11.23 -0.50
C ASP A 43 -16.25 -9.81 -0.57
N PHE A 44 -17.44 -9.69 0.03
CA PHE A 44 -17.98 -8.48 0.66
C PHE A 44 -17.07 -7.98 1.82
N SER A 45 -15.80 -7.70 1.52
CA SER A 45 -14.79 -7.11 2.41
C SER A 45 -15.08 -5.63 2.74
N PHE A 46 -16.30 -5.12 2.56
CA PHE A 46 -16.67 -3.75 2.95
C PHE A 46 -16.64 -3.53 4.48
N LEU A 47 -16.60 -4.62 5.26
CA LEU A 47 -16.39 -4.63 6.71
C LEU A 47 -14.92 -4.73 7.14
N ASN A 48 -13.98 -4.94 6.21
CA ASN A 48 -12.55 -5.00 6.52
C ASN A 48 -12.08 -3.62 7.04
N ALA A 49 -11.44 -3.60 8.22
CA ALA A 49 -10.91 -2.38 8.83
C ALA A 49 -10.02 -1.59 7.87
N THR A 50 -9.27 -2.28 6.99
CA THR A 50 -8.43 -1.67 5.96
C THR A 50 -9.26 -0.92 4.92
N TYR A 51 -10.38 -1.50 4.45
CA TYR A 51 -11.26 -0.86 3.49
C TYR A 51 -11.87 0.42 4.07
N LYS A 52 -12.36 0.34 5.31
CA LYS A 52 -12.89 1.50 6.05
C LYS A 52 -11.82 2.57 6.21
N ALA A 53 -10.60 2.18 6.59
CA ALA A 53 -9.48 3.09 6.74
C ALA A 53 -9.11 3.81 5.43
N ILE A 54 -9.02 3.07 4.31
CA ILE A 54 -8.81 3.68 2.98
C ILE A 54 -9.93 4.67 2.66
N LYS A 55 -11.19 4.27 2.88
CA LYS A 55 -12.36 5.12 2.63
C LYS A 55 -12.30 6.42 3.44
N ILE A 56 -11.92 6.36 4.72
CA ILE A 56 -11.80 7.52 5.60
C ILE A 56 -10.60 8.40 5.18
N ALA A 57 -9.43 7.80 4.95
CA ALA A 57 -8.23 8.53 4.53
C ALA A 57 -8.43 9.29 3.22
N LEU A 58 -9.17 8.72 2.26
CA LEU A 58 -9.45 9.39 0.98
C LEU A 58 -10.43 10.57 1.10
N ARG A 59 -11.07 10.80 2.26
CA ARG A 59 -11.96 11.95 2.46
C ARG A 59 -11.21 13.26 2.75
N SER A 60 -9.94 13.18 3.15
CA SER A 60 -9.10 14.34 3.46
C SER A 60 -7.92 14.44 2.50
N LEU A 61 -7.41 15.66 2.28
CA LEU A 61 -6.21 15.85 1.46
C LEU A 61 -4.96 15.24 2.12
N LYS A 62 -4.83 15.32 3.45
CA LYS A 62 -3.69 14.73 4.16
C LYS A 62 -3.73 13.21 4.13
N GLY A 63 -4.91 12.59 4.31
CA GLY A 63 -5.08 11.14 4.20
C GLY A 63 -4.86 10.64 2.77
N PHE A 64 -5.36 11.37 1.76
CA PHE A 64 -5.09 11.08 0.35
C PHE A 64 -3.58 11.13 0.04
N ASN A 65 -2.89 12.20 0.45
CA ASN A 65 -1.45 12.32 0.28
C ASN A 65 -0.67 11.23 1.04
N CYS A 66 -1.14 10.82 2.22
CA CYS A 66 -0.57 9.72 2.98
C CYS A 66 -0.68 8.39 2.22
N ILE A 67 -1.86 8.08 1.65
CA ILE A 67 -2.05 6.91 0.79
C ILE A 67 -1.08 6.94 -0.38
N LEU A 68 -0.94 8.08 -1.07
CA LEU A 68 -0.02 8.20 -2.20
C LEU A 68 1.43 7.93 -1.81
N LYS A 69 1.89 8.40 -0.64
CA LYS A 69 3.24 8.07 -0.15
C LYS A 69 3.44 6.57 0.04
N TRP A 70 2.42 5.87 0.56
CA TRP A 70 2.47 4.41 0.70
C TRP A 70 2.42 3.68 -0.64
N VAL A 71 1.67 4.20 -1.61
CA VAL A 71 1.64 3.67 -2.98
C VAL A 71 3.01 3.78 -3.64
N VAL A 72 3.70 4.91 -3.49
CA VAL A 72 5.08 5.10 -3.96
C VAL A 72 6.02 4.09 -3.30
N GLY A 73 5.96 3.95 -1.98
CA GLY A 73 6.84 2.99 -1.30
C GLY A 73 6.55 1.52 -1.63
N ILE A 74 5.29 1.13 -1.89
CA ILE A 74 4.97 -0.20 -2.44
C ILE A 74 5.63 -0.38 -3.79
N GLN A 75 5.54 0.64 -4.65
CA GLN A 75 6.14 0.61 -5.98
C GLN A 75 7.65 0.45 -5.90
N ASP A 76 8.31 1.21 -5.04
CA ASP A 76 9.76 1.17 -4.86
C ASP A 76 10.21 -0.18 -4.31
N SER A 77 9.49 -0.75 -3.33
CA SER A 77 9.75 -2.09 -2.81
C SER A 77 9.59 -3.17 -3.91
N ALA A 78 8.56 -3.07 -4.75
CA ALA A 78 8.36 -3.97 -5.88
C ALA A 78 9.50 -3.90 -6.91
N LYS A 79 9.93 -2.68 -7.27
CA LYS A 79 11.07 -2.43 -8.17
C LYS A 79 12.37 -2.95 -7.58
N LEU A 80 12.61 -2.69 -6.29
CA LEU A 80 13.79 -3.14 -5.57
C LEU A 80 13.87 -4.66 -5.53
N PHE A 81 12.76 -5.35 -5.25
CA PHE A 81 12.71 -6.81 -5.33
C PHE A 81 13.10 -7.32 -6.73
N ASN A 82 12.47 -6.79 -7.78
CA ASN A 82 12.76 -7.22 -9.15
C ASN A 82 14.25 -6.99 -9.50
N SER A 83 14.82 -5.86 -9.08
CA SER A 83 16.24 -5.55 -9.27
C SER A 83 17.15 -6.50 -8.49
N ASN A 84 16.86 -6.74 -7.21
CA ASN A 84 17.68 -7.60 -6.35
C ASN A 84 17.71 -9.04 -6.86
N VAL A 85 16.58 -9.57 -7.31
CA VAL A 85 16.50 -10.92 -7.87
C VAL A 85 17.35 -11.06 -9.13
N LEU A 86 17.39 -10.04 -10.01
CA LEU A 86 18.27 -10.04 -11.18
C LEU A 86 19.75 -10.04 -10.77
N LEU A 87 20.11 -9.26 -9.75
CA LEU A 87 21.47 -9.18 -9.22
C LEU A 87 21.93 -10.47 -8.51
N CYS A 88 21.00 -11.29 -8.03
CA CYS A 88 21.35 -12.60 -7.45
C CYS A 88 21.97 -13.56 -8.48
N GLY A 89 21.92 -13.27 -9.79
CA GLY A 89 22.59 -14.05 -10.83
C GLY A 89 22.05 -15.47 -11.02
N VAL A 90 20.87 -15.76 -10.46
CA VAL A 90 20.20 -17.06 -10.57
C VAL A 90 19.18 -17.05 -11.69
N THR A 91 19.03 -18.18 -12.37
CA THR A 91 17.83 -18.43 -13.17
C THR A 91 16.64 -18.43 -12.21
N ALA A 92 15.73 -17.46 -12.38
CA ALA A 92 14.55 -17.35 -11.54
C ALA A 92 13.73 -18.65 -11.63
N SER A 93 13.42 -19.25 -10.49
CA SER A 93 12.49 -20.38 -10.45
C SER A 93 11.10 -19.96 -10.94
N LYS A 94 10.22 -20.93 -11.21
CA LYS A 94 8.83 -20.63 -11.58
C LYS A 94 8.14 -19.77 -10.53
N ASP A 95 8.35 -20.03 -9.24
CA ASP A 95 7.73 -19.27 -8.15
C ASP A 95 8.28 -17.85 -8.05
N VAL A 96 9.60 -17.68 -8.22
CA VAL A 96 10.23 -16.35 -8.28
C VAL A 96 9.73 -15.55 -9.49
N THR A 97 9.60 -16.20 -10.65
CA THR A 97 9.06 -15.58 -11.87
C THR A 97 7.61 -15.14 -11.69
N ASN A 98 6.78 -15.98 -11.04
CA ASN A 98 5.41 -15.61 -10.71
C ASN A 98 5.34 -14.38 -9.80
N LEU A 99 6.24 -14.26 -8.83
CA LEU A 99 6.32 -13.09 -7.95
C LEU A 99 6.80 -11.84 -8.68
N ILE A 100 7.79 -11.95 -9.57
CA ILE A 100 8.24 -10.84 -10.45
C ILE A 100 7.07 -10.32 -11.29
N ASN A 101 6.29 -11.23 -11.91
CA ASN A 101 5.14 -10.87 -12.72
C ASN A 101 4.02 -10.22 -11.89
N ALA A 102 3.77 -10.70 -10.68
CA ALA A 102 2.83 -10.07 -9.76
C ALA A 102 3.29 -8.65 -9.37
N ASN A 103 4.59 -8.46 -9.10
CA ASN A 103 5.16 -7.16 -8.81
C ASN A 103 5.09 -6.19 -10.00
N ALA A 104 5.22 -6.68 -11.24
CA ALA A 104 5.01 -5.85 -12.43
C ALA A 104 3.58 -5.29 -12.51
N GLN A 105 2.56 -6.10 -12.18
CA GLN A 105 1.17 -5.65 -12.10
C GLN A 105 0.95 -4.63 -10.98
N ILE A 106 1.58 -4.84 -9.82
CA ILE A 106 1.59 -3.89 -8.70
C ILE A 106 2.19 -2.55 -9.14
N ILE A 107 3.36 -2.57 -9.80
CA ILE A 107 4.03 -1.35 -10.29
C ILE A 107 3.14 -0.59 -11.26
N SER A 108 2.46 -1.29 -12.18
CA SER A 108 1.50 -0.67 -13.11
C SER A 108 0.34 -0.01 -12.36
N THR A 109 -0.23 -0.70 -11.37
CA THR A 109 -1.36 -0.18 -10.58
C THR A 109 -0.92 1.02 -9.73
N CYS A 110 0.30 1.00 -9.17
CA CYS A 110 0.86 2.15 -8.46
C CYS A 110 1.04 3.35 -9.40
N ASN A 111 1.55 3.15 -10.62
CA ASN A 111 1.67 4.22 -11.61
C ASN A 111 0.31 4.84 -11.94
N ASP A 112 -0.72 4.02 -12.14
CA ASP A 112 -2.09 4.51 -12.37
C ASP A 112 -2.55 5.39 -11.20
N ILE A 113 -2.36 4.95 -9.95
CA ILE A 113 -2.78 5.70 -8.76
C ILE A 113 -2.01 7.03 -8.63
N ILE A 114 -0.69 7.01 -8.84
CA ILE A 114 0.15 8.22 -8.76
C ILE A 114 -0.30 9.22 -9.84
N ASN A 115 -0.59 8.75 -11.05
CA ASN A 115 -1.05 9.57 -12.16
C ASN A 115 -2.51 10.04 -12.04
N LEU A 116 -3.31 9.49 -11.11
CA LEU A 116 -4.63 10.05 -10.78
C LEU A 116 -4.49 11.44 -10.10
N LYS A 117 -3.40 11.67 -9.37
CA LYS A 117 -3.11 12.98 -8.76
C LYS A 117 -2.98 14.08 -9.81
N SER A 118 -2.28 13.80 -10.92
CA SER A 118 -2.00 14.77 -11.98
C SER A 118 -3.16 14.96 -12.98
N ASN A 119 -4.08 13.99 -13.10
CA ASN A 119 -5.09 14.01 -14.17
C ASN A 119 -6.55 14.20 -13.72
N VAL A 120 -6.91 13.97 -12.44
CA VAL A 120 -8.35 13.90 -12.03
C VAL A 120 -8.65 14.49 -10.64
N CYS A 121 -7.67 14.58 -9.74
CA CYS A 121 -7.93 14.77 -8.31
C CYS A 121 -7.60 16.16 -7.74
N VAL A 122 -6.90 17.02 -8.49
CA VAL A 122 -6.59 18.38 -8.08
C VAL A 122 -7.14 19.33 -9.13
N LEU A 123 -8.32 19.90 -8.88
CA LEU A 123 -8.69 21.17 -9.51
C LEU A 123 -7.86 22.23 -8.80
N ALA A 124 -6.82 22.70 -9.49
CA ALA A 124 -5.94 23.75 -8.99
C ALA A 124 -6.70 25.10 -9.02
N ASP A 125 -7.01 25.62 -7.85
CA ASP A 125 -6.54 26.94 -7.42
C ASP A 125 -6.45 26.91 -5.88
N ASP A 126 -5.32 27.39 -5.37
CA ASP A 126 -4.65 27.01 -4.11
C ASP A 126 -5.41 27.25 -2.79
N GLU A 127 -6.67 27.66 -2.82
CA GLU A 127 -7.48 27.89 -1.61
C GLU A 127 -8.63 26.88 -1.43
N GLN A 128 -8.97 26.05 -2.43
CA GLN A 128 -10.14 25.16 -2.36
C GLN A 128 -9.93 23.77 -3.01
N ALA A 129 -8.73 23.19 -2.91
CA ALA A 129 -8.48 21.84 -3.39
C ALA A 129 -9.47 20.83 -2.77
N LYS A 130 -10.39 20.31 -3.57
CA LYS A 130 -11.40 19.32 -3.16
C LYS A 130 -11.28 18.07 -4.00
N ILE A 131 -11.36 16.92 -3.33
CA ILE A 131 -11.42 15.61 -3.96
C ILE A 131 -12.82 15.43 -4.55
N THR A 132 -12.93 15.36 -5.87
CA THR A 132 -14.22 15.10 -6.53
C THR A 132 -14.70 13.68 -6.23
N ASN A 133 -16.01 13.45 -6.21
CA ASN A 133 -16.58 12.11 -5.99
C ASN A 133 -16.06 11.09 -7.02
N SER A 134 -15.85 11.51 -8.27
CA SER A 134 -15.30 10.65 -9.32
C SER A 134 -13.83 10.28 -9.06
N CYS A 135 -13.01 11.23 -8.60
CA CYS A 135 -11.64 10.94 -8.14
C CYS A 135 -11.64 10.00 -6.94
N PHE A 136 -12.49 10.28 -5.94
CA PHE A 136 -12.60 9.48 -4.72
C PHE A 136 -12.88 8.01 -5.04
N VAL A 137 -13.92 7.74 -5.84
CA VAL A 137 -14.32 6.38 -6.19
C VAL A 137 -13.25 5.68 -7.05
N LYS A 138 -12.68 6.36 -8.05
CA LYS A 138 -11.61 5.78 -8.88
C LYS A 138 -10.38 5.42 -8.05
N THR A 139 -9.93 6.34 -7.17
CA THR A 139 -8.79 6.10 -6.29
C THR A 139 -9.08 4.98 -5.32
N LEU A 140 -10.24 4.98 -4.67
CA LEU A 140 -10.64 3.93 -3.73
C LEU A 140 -10.59 2.55 -4.40
N ARG A 141 -11.17 2.40 -5.60
CA ARG A 141 -11.15 1.13 -6.34
C ARG A 141 -9.72 0.69 -6.70
N LYS A 142 -8.88 1.61 -7.17
CA LYS A 142 -7.48 1.30 -7.52
C LYS A 142 -6.63 0.94 -6.31
N VAL A 143 -6.75 1.68 -5.20
CA VAL A 143 -6.03 1.38 -3.94
C VAL A 143 -6.50 0.04 -3.35
N TRP A 144 -7.79 -0.27 -3.45
CA TRP A 144 -8.31 -1.57 -3.04
C TRP A 144 -7.82 -2.72 -3.95
N SER A 145 -7.77 -2.49 -5.26
CA SER A 145 -7.18 -3.45 -6.21
C SER A 145 -5.70 -3.69 -5.90
N LEU A 146 -4.94 -2.62 -5.63
CA LEU A 146 -3.55 -2.70 -5.19
C LEU A 146 -3.40 -3.57 -3.95
N LYS A 147 -4.28 -3.41 -2.94
CA LYS A 147 -4.28 -4.26 -1.75
C LYS A 147 -4.45 -5.74 -2.10
N LYS A 148 -5.42 -6.08 -2.94
CA LYS A 148 -5.62 -7.48 -3.38
C LYS A 148 -4.38 -8.03 -4.10
N GLN A 149 -3.73 -7.22 -4.94
CA GLN A 149 -2.49 -7.62 -5.63
C GLN A 149 -1.34 -7.84 -4.64
N VAL A 150 -1.19 -6.96 -3.65
CA VAL A 150 -0.20 -7.08 -2.56
C VAL A 150 -0.42 -8.37 -1.76
N ASP A 151 -1.67 -8.70 -1.42
CA ASP A 151 -2.00 -9.95 -0.71
C ASP A 151 -1.64 -11.20 -1.53
N LYS A 152 -1.92 -11.15 -2.84
CA LYS A 152 -1.52 -12.20 -3.77
C LYS A 152 0.00 -12.33 -3.85
N ALA A 153 0.74 -11.22 -3.91
CA ALA A 153 2.19 -11.23 -3.92
C ALA A 153 2.77 -11.81 -2.61
N ILE A 154 2.21 -11.48 -1.44
CA ILE A 154 2.58 -12.11 -0.16
C ILE A 154 2.34 -13.64 -0.21
N SER A 155 1.20 -14.08 -0.78
CA SER A 155 0.91 -15.51 -0.94
C SER A 155 1.93 -16.22 -1.83
N LEU A 156 2.36 -15.57 -2.92
CA LEU A 156 3.40 -16.09 -3.81
C LEU A 156 4.78 -16.12 -3.12
N ALA A 157 5.13 -15.06 -2.40
CA ALA A 157 6.37 -14.96 -1.62
C ALA A 157 6.53 -16.13 -0.63
N LYS A 158 5.45 -16.53 0.05
CA LYS A 158 5.45 -17.67 0.99
C LYS A 158 5.76 -19.03 0.34
N LYS A 159 5.61 -19.16 -0.99
CA LYS A 159 5.93 -20.39 -1.72
C LYS A 159 7.40 -20.51 -2.07
N ILE A 160 8.14 -19.40 -2.05
CA ILE A 160 9.56 -19.40 -2.36
C ILE A 160 10.31 -19.99 -1.16
N PRO A 161 11.09 -21.07 -1.35
CA PRO A 161 11.83 -21.69 -0.27
C PRO A 161 12.80 -20.69 0.35
N GLN A 162 12.71 -20.54 1.68
CA GLN A 162 13.47 -19.55 2.46
C GLN A 162 14.86 -20.07 2.88
N THR A 163 15.25 -21.25 2.40
CA THR A 163 16.49 -21.92 2.78
C THR A 163 17.13 -22.56 1.55
N GLY A 164 18.44 -22.37 1.38
CA GLY A 164 19.18 -22.92 0.25
C GLY A 164 20.59 -22.32 0.12
N PRO A 165 21.33 -22.66 -0.96
CA PRO A 165 22.68 -22.12 -1.24
C PRO A 165 22.69 -20.58 -1.31
N ASN A 166 23.87 -19.94 -1.30
CA ASN A 166 24.03 -18.46 -1.28
C ASN A 166 23.10 -17.69 -2.24
N ALA A 167 22.87 -18.25 -3.43
CA ALA A 167 22.00 -17.67 -4.44
C ALA A 167 20.49 -17.71 -4.06
N ALA A 168 20.07 -18.74 -3.32
CA ALA A 168 18.76 -18.84 -2.70
C ALA A 168 18.62 -17.93 -1.46
N VAL A 169 19.72 -17.69 -0.72
CA VAL A 169 19.75 -16.71 0.39
C VAL A 169 19.48 -15.30 -0.13
N CYS A 170 20.13 -14.89 -1.22
CA CYS A 170 19.90 -13.58 -1.85
C CYS A 170 18.44 -13.36 -2.26
N VAL A 171 17.82 -14.36 -2.89
CA VAL A 171 16.39 -14.30 -3.25
C VAL A 171 15.51 -14.26 -2.00
N THR A 172 15.85 -15.04 -0.97
CA THR A 172 15.14 -15.07 0.30
C THR A 172 15.14 -13.70 0.99
N ASP A 173 16.29 -13.01 1.05
CA ASP A 173 16.41 -11.68 1.64
C ASP A 173 15.58 -10.63 0.88
N ALA A 174 15.56 -10.73 -0.45
CA ALA A 174 14.71 -9.89 -1.29
C ALA A 174 13.22 -10.15 -1.01
N VAL A 175 12.81 -11.42 -0.91
CA VAL A 175 11.43 -11.82 -0.57
C VAL A 175 11.03 -11.32 0.81
N ASN A 176 11.91 -11.41 1.81
CA ASN A 176 11.66 -10.96 3.17
C ASN A 176 11.47 -9.44 3.25
N THR A 177 12.33 -8.70 2.54
CA THR A 177 12.23 -7.24 2.44
C THR A 177 10.90 -6.81 1.81
N LEU A 178 10.53 -7.43 0.67
CA LEU A 178 9.27 -7.18 -0.02
C LEU A 178 8.07 -7.47 0.89
N THR A 179 8.06 -8.64 1.53
CA THR A 179 6.95 -9.12 2.35
C THR A 179 6.75 -8.23 3.58
N THR A 180 7.83 -7.82 4.24
CA THR A 180 7.78 -6.92 5.40
C THR A 180 7.11 -5.60 5.04
N TYR A 181 7.43 -5.04 3.87
CA TYR A 181 6.79 -3.80 3.42
C TYR A 181 5.30 -4.01 3.09
N TYR A 182 4.98 -5.12 2.43
CA TYR A 182 3.63 -5.43 1.96
C TYR A 182 2.66 -5.72 3.12
N THR A 183 3.11 -6.42 4.15
CA THR A 183 2.30 -6.72 5.34
C THR A 183 2.03 -5.48 6.20
N ALA A 184 2.83 -4.41 6.05
CA ALA A 184 2.60 -3.15 6.73
C ALA A 184 1.42 -2.35 6.15
N PHE A 185 0.97 -2.64 4.93
CA PHE A 185 -0.05 -1.82 4.25
C PHE A 185 -1.35 -1.62 5.05
N PRO A 186 -1.99 -2.65 5.64
CA PRO A 186 -3.22 -2.48 6.42
C PRO A 186 -3.12 -1.45 7.54
N GLN A 187 -2.09 -1.57 8.38
CA GLN A 187 -1.89 -0.70 9.54
C GLN A 187 -1.61 0.73 9.10
N ASN A 188 -0.86 0.90 8.03
CA ASN A 188 -0.57 2.21 7.49
C ASN A 188 -1.80 2.90 6.89
N MET A 189 -2.73 2.15 6.30
CA MET A 189 -4.02 2.73 5.88
C MET A 189 -4.81 3.23 7.10
N VAL A 190 -4.78 2.50 8.22
CA VAL A 190 -5.38 2.95 9.49
C VAL A 190 -4.73 4.25 9.96
N SER A 191 -3.40 4.33 9.97
CA SER A 191 -2.69 5.57 10.32
C SER A 191 -3.04 6.74 9.39
N CYS A 192 -3.11 6.51 8.07
CA CYS A 192 -3.55 7.55 7.12
C CYS A 192 -4.99 8.02 7.38
N SER A 193 -5.87 7.14 7.86
CA SER A 193 -7.28 7.48 8.14
C SER A 193 -7.46 8.42 9.33
N GLN A 194 -6.46 8.51 10.20
CA GLN A 194 -6.45 9.43 11.34
C GLN A 194 -6.03 10.86 10.95
N LEU A 195 -5.54 11.06 9.71
CA LEU A 195 -5.14 12.36 9.19
C LEU A 195 -6.35 13.07 8.56
N THR A 196 -7.23 13.65 9.38
CA THR A 196 -8.51 14.21 8.95
C THR A 196 -8.52 15.71 8.68
N SER A 197 -7.52 16.46 9.19
CA SER A 197 -7.32 17.89 8.93
C SER A 197 -6.19 18.12 7.97
#